data_AF-A0ABD3ALW1-F1
#
_entry.id   AF-A0ABD3ALW1-F1
#
_cell.length_a   1.000
_cell.length_b   1.000
_cell.length_c   1.000
_cell.angle_alpha   90.00
_cell.angle_beta   90.00
_cell.angle_gamma   90.00
#
_symmetry.space_group_name_H-M   'P 1'
#
loop_
_entity.id
_entity.type
_entity.pdbx_description
1 polymer ?
#
loop_
_entity_poly.entity_id
_entity_poly.type
_entity_poly.pdbx_seq_one_letter_code
_entity_poly.pdbx_strand_id
1 'polypeptide(L)'
;MPEAYPHLILNNFATELGERTLNILMHLFPVPKADTKQIITFANQSDYISFRVKFLRSLLFKVMYGSFLSASSLYVKCRHHIYEKRGGPKSLEVKNIGPCFELKLYQIKLGTMDQDEAQTEWVLRPYMNTSKKRKILGD
;
A
#
# COMPACT_ATOMS: atom_id res chain seq x y z
N MET A 1 -10.12 14.46 3.53
CA MET A 1 -9.27 13.31 3.15
C MET A 1 -7.81 13.76 3.20
N PRO A 2 -6.84 12.91 3.60
CA PRO A 2 -5.43 13.31 3.58
C PRO A 2 -5.01 13.62 2.13
N GLU A 3 -4.37 14.76 1.94
CA GLU A 3 -4.00 15.35 0.65
C GLU A 3 -2.67 14.78 0.09
N ALA A 4 -2.02 13.89 0.84
CA ALA A 4 -0.71 13.37 0.51
C ALA A 4 -0.77 12.14 -0.41
N TYR A 5 0.10 12.10 -1.43
CA TYR A 5 0.21 10.96 -2.34
C TYR A 5 0.82 9.73 -1.65
N PRO A 6 0.19 8.56 -1.77
CA PRO A 6 0.59 7.37 -1.04
C PRO A 6 1.80 6.66 -1.67
N HIS A 7 2.66 6.06 -0.84
CA HIS A 7 3.66 5.10 -1.30
C HIS A 7 3.01 3.77 -1.67
N LEU A 8 3.41 3.18 -2.80
CA LEU A 8 2.92 1.88 -3.25
C LEU A 8 3.87 0.75 -2.81
N ILE A 9 3.32 -0.34 -2.30
CA ILE A 9 4.03 -1.59 -2.02
C ILE A 9 3.43 -2.68 -2.90
N LEU A 10 4.28 -3.38 -3.64
CA LEU A 10 3.89 -4.37 -4.65
C LEU A 10 4.59 -5.69 -4.30
N ASN A 11 3.83 -6.71 -3.94
CA ASN A 11 4.36 -7.99 -3.50
C ASN A 11 3.87 -9.13 -4.39
N ASN A 12 4.79 -10.02 -4.75
CA ASN A 12 4.54 -11.29 -5.44
C ASN A 12 3.97 -11.18 -6.87
N PHE A 13 4.50 -10.23 -7.65
CA PHE A 13 4.27 -10.12 -9.09
C PHE A 13 5.59 -10.45 -9.80
N ALA A 14 5.74 -11.69 -10.26
CA ALA A 14 6.99 -12.19 -10.82
C ALA A 14 6.89 -12.55 -12.31
N THR A 15 5.67 -12.75 -12.82
CA THR A 15 5.46 -13.09 -14.23
C THR A 15 5.41 -11.82 -15.09
N GLU A 16 5.63 -11.96 -16.40
CA GLU A 16 5.50 -10.84 -17.35
C GLU A 16 4.10 -10.21 -17.29
N LEU A 17 3.05 -11.02 -17.13
CA LEU A 17 1.68 -10.51 -16.93
C LEU A 17 1.53 -9.80 -15.57
N GLY A 18 2.23 -10.28 -14.55
CA GLY A 18 2.31 -9.65 -13.24
C GLY A 18 2.93 -8.25 -13.34
N GLU A 19 4.08 -8.12 -14.00
CA GLU A 19 4.74 -6.84 -14.27
C GLU A 19 3.86 -5.91 -15.10
N ARG A 20 3.16 -6.43 -16.12
CA ARG A 20 2.19 -5.67 -16.93
C ARG A 20 1.06 -5.10 -16.07
N THR A 21 0.46 -5.94 -15.23
CA THR A 21 -0.62 -5.54 -14.32
C THR A 21 -0.14 -4.51 -13.31
N LEU A 22 1.06 -4.72 -12.76
CA LEU A 22 1.73 -3.82 -11.85
C LEU A 22 1.98 -2.45 -12.49
N ASN A 23 2.45 -2.43 -13.74
CA ASN A 23 2.69 -1.20 -14.48
C ASN A 23 1.39 -0.40 -14.65
N ILE A 24 0.28 -1.06 -15.01
CA ILE A 24 -1.04 -0.41 -15.10
C ILE A 24 -1.45 0.16 -13.73
N LEU A 25 -1.35 -0.63 -12.66
CA LEU A 25 -1.75 -0.22 -11.31
C LEU A 25 -0.90 0.93 -10.75
N MET A 26 0.40 0.95 -11.04
CA MET A 26 1.30 2.03 -10.60
C MET A 26 0.91 3.37 -11.22
N HIS A 27 0.57 3.37 -12.51
CA HIS A 27 0.23 4.59 -13.24
C HIS A 27 -1.16 5.16 -12.90
N LEU A 28 -1.97 4.45 -12.12
CA LEU A 28 -3.20 5.00 -11.55
C LEU A 28 -2.94 6.01 -10.43
N PHE A 29 -1.72 6.00 -9.84
CA PHE A 29 -1.38 6.88 -8.73
C PHE A 29 -0.24 7.84 -9.11
N PRO A 30 -0.30 9.10 -8.66
CA PRO A 30 0.79 10.04 -8.83
C PRO A 30 2.01 9.65 -7.98
N VAL A 31 3.18 10.14 -8.39
CA VAL A 31 4.46 9.84 -7.73
C VAL A 31 4.46 10.36 -6.29
N PRO A 32 4.77 9.52 -5.28
CA PRO A 32 4.80 9.92 -3.88
C PRO A 32 6.00 10.80 -3.53
N LYS A 33 5.81 11.71 -2.57
CA LYS A 33 6.91 12.45 -1.93
C LYS A 33 7.54 11.58 -0.85
N ALA A 34 8.81 11.78 -0.52
CA ALA A 34 9.55 10.93 0.44
C ALA A 34 8.97 10.89 1.87
N ASP A 35 8.21 11.91 2.26
CA ASP A 35 7.73 12.09 3.64
C ASP A 35 6.29 11.60 3.88
N THR A 36 5.65 10.96 2.90
CA THR A 36 4.23 10.60 3.06
C THR A 36 4.06 9.39 3.96
N LYS A 37 3.05 9.46 4.85
CA LYS A 37 2.75 8.42 5.84
C LYS A 37 1.68 7.44 5.35
N GLN A 38 1.14 7.66 4.16
CA GLN A 38 0.11 6.82 3.58
C GLN A 38 0.76 5.79 2.67
N ILE A 39 0.35 4.54 2.84
CA ILE A 39 0.85 3.40 2.08
C ILE A 39 -0.34 2.67 1.48
N ILE A 40 -0.24 2.32 0.21
CA ILE A 40 -1.13 1.38 -0.45
C ILE A 40 -0.34 0.12 -0.71
N THR A 41 -0.89 -1.03 -0.34
CA THR A 41 -0.29 -2.34 -0.58
C THR A 41 -1.13 -3.13 -1.56
N PHE A 42 -0.52 -3.59 -2.63
CA PHE A 42 -1.01 -4.65 -3.50
C PHE A 42 -0.18 -5.90 -3.22
N ALA A 43 -0.81 -6.92 -2.64
CA ALA A 43 -0.15 -8.19 -2.37
C ALA A 43 -0.88 -9.30 -3.12
N ASN A 44 -0.17 -10.00 -3.99
CA ASN A 44 -0.71 -11.13 -4.72
C ASN A 44 -0.60 -12.44 -3.90
N GLN A 45 -1.71 -13.14 -3.73
CA GLN A 45 -1.80 -14.47 -3.12
C GLN A 45 -2.69 -15.36 -4.00
N SER A 46 -2.11 -16.38 -4.65
CA SER A 46 -2.86 -17.33 -5.49
C SER A 46 -3.74 -16.66 -6.56
N ASP A 47 -3.20 -15.66 -7.26
CA ASP A 47 -3.88 -14.82 -8.27
C ASP A 47 -4.99 -13.90 -7.74
N TYR A 48 -5.10 -13.76 -6.41
CA TYR A 48 -5.91 -12.72 -5.77
C TYR A 48 -5.01 -11.59 -5.29
N ILE A 49 -5.29 -10.39 -5.79
CA ILE A 49 -4.58 -9.17 -5.41
C ILE A 49 -5.32 -8.54 -4.23
N SER A 50 -4.73 -8.66 -3.05
CA SER A 50 -5.18 -7.95 -1.85
C SER A 50 -4.81 -6.47 -1.95
N PHE A 51 -5.82 -5.61 -2.00
CA PHE A 51 -5.68 -4.16 -1.93
C PHE A 51 -5.94 -3.68 -0.51
N ARG A 52 -4.93 -3.01 0.09
CA ARG A 52 -5.04 -2.46 1.43
C ARG A 52 -4.47 -1.05 1.48
N VAL A 53 -5.26 -0.13 2.02
CA VAL A 53 -4.80 1.23 2.33
C VAL A 53 -4.44 1.29 3.82
N LYS A 54 -3.21 1.72 4.08
CA LYS A 54 -2.59 1.75 5.41
C LYS A 54 -2.05 3.15 5.67
N PHE A 55 -2.17 3.58 6.93
CA PHE A 55 -1.52 4.81 7.39
C PHE A 55 -0.52 4.46 8.47
N LEU A 56 0.72 4.90 8.28
CA LEU A 56 1.78 4.81 9.25
C LEU A 56 1.56 5.88 10.32
N ARG A 57 1.20 5.42 11.52
CA ARG A 57 1.27 6.29 12.68
C ARG A 57 2.66 6.11 13.29
N SER A 58 3.46 7.16 13.22
CA SER A 58 4.61 7.27 14.11
C SER A 58 4.07 7.38 15.54
N LEU A 59 4.41 6.42 16.40
CA LEU A 59 4.17 6.44 17.84
C LEU A 59 5.04 7.55 18.46
N LEU A 60 4.66 8.80 18.24
CA LEU A 60 5.23 9.96 18.92
C LEU A 60 4.24 10.64 19.86
N PHE A 61 2.98 10.19 19.88
CA PHE A 61 1.93 10.81 20.68
C PHE A 61 0.87 9.77 21.05
N LYS A 62 1.17 8.93 22.04
CA LYS A 62 0.14 8.19 22.77
C LYS A 62 0.48 7.91 24.23
N VAL A 63 1.11 8.84 24.93
CA VAL A 63 0.96 8.98 26.39
C VAL A 63 1.20 10.45 26.74
N MET A 64 0.16 11.16 27.13
CA MET A 64 0.16 12.23 28.15
C MET A 64 -1.13 13.04 28.05
N TYR A 65 -2.21 12.47 28.58
CA TYR A 65 -3.19 13.26 29.34
C TYR A 65 -3.32 12.53 30.68
N GLY A 66 -2.74 13.13 31.72
CA GLY A 66 -2.69 12.57 33.07
C GLY A 66 -1.57 13.19 33.90
N SER A 67 -1.77 14.46 34.32
CA SER A 67 -1.23 15.12 35.54
C SER A 67 0.27 14.98 35.84
N PHE A 68 1.15 15.95 35.54
CA PHE A 68 1.41 17.24 36.21
C PHE A 68 1.65 17.17 37.73
N LEU A 69 2.93 17.15 38.12
CA LEU A 69 3.42 17.68 39.40
C LEU A 69 4.48 18.74 39.08
N SER A 70 4.21 19.94 39.58
CA SER A 70 4.89 21.22 39.37
C SER A 70 6.26 21.28 40.05
N ALA A 71 7.26 21.86 39.39
CA ALA A 71 7.80 23.19 39.74
C ALA A 71 9.22 23.46 39.18
N SER A 72 9.42 24.73 38.83
CA SER A 72 10.65 25.54 38.87
C SER A 72 11.65 25.56 37.70
N SER A 73 11.77 26.79 37.16
CA SER A 73 12.94 27.46 36.54
C SER A 73 13.34 27.19 35.07
N LEU A 74 12.81 28.06 34.21
CA LEU A 74 13.48 28.96 33.25
C LEU A 74 14.53 28.44 32.23
N TYR A 75 14.10 28.51 30.95
CA TYR A 75 14.83 28.75 29.67
C TYR A 75 16.14 28.00 29.37
N VAL A 76 16.13 27.20 28.29
CA VAL A 76 17.03 27.35 27.12
C VAL A 76 16.45 26.59 25.90
N LYS A 77 16.18 27.37 24.83
CA LYS A 77 16.55 27.19 23.42
C LYS A 77 16.34 25.83 22.72
N CYS A 78 15.58 25.90 21.61
CA CYS A 78 15.50 24.95 20.48
C CYS A 78 15.37 23.48 20.88
N ARG A 79 14.11 23.01 21.00
CA ARG A 79 13.78 21.60 21.15
C ARG A 79 14.17 20.80 19.90
N HIS A 80 15.45 20.45 19.80
CA HIS A 80 15.78 19.07 19.45
C HIS A 80 15.16 18.22 20.56
N HIS A 81 13.99 17.63 20.31
CA HIS A 81 13.49 16.59 21.19
C HIS A 81 14.51 15.46 21.17
N ILE A 82 15.25 15.37 22.27
CA ILE A 82 16.01 14.20 22.68
C ILE A 82 14.99 13.06 22.75
N TYR A 83 15.12 12.12 21.80
CA TYR A 83 14.34 10.90 21.79
C TYR A 83 14.93 9.95 22.84
N GLU A 84 14.35 9.92 24.04
CA GLU A 84 14.63 8.82 24.97
C GLU A 84 13.88 7.58 24.48
N LYS A 85 14.61 6.71 23.78
CA LYS A 85 14.12 5.45 23.22
C LYS A 85 13.85 4.44 24.35
N ARG A 86 12.60 4.28 24.74
CA ARG A 86 12.14 3.07 25.43
C ARG A 86 11.58 2.09 24.39
N GLY A 87 12.47 1.22 23.88
CA GLY A 87 12.12 0.05 23.06
C GLY A 87 12.46 0.14 21.56
N GLY A 88 13.74 -0.02 21.20
CA GLY A 88 14.22 -0.35 19.85
C GLY A 88 13.99 0.67 18.72
N PRO A 89 14.84 0.74 17.67
CA PRO A 89 14.63 1.67 16.56
C PRO A 89 13.60 1.09 15.56
N LYS A 90 12.42 1.71 15.44
CA LYS A 90 11.39 1.54 14.37
C LYS A 90 10.20 0.60 14.66
N SER A 91 9.54 0.69 15.81
CA SER A 91 8.16 0.16 15.92
C SER A 91 7.18 1.12 15.21
N LEU A 92 6.79 0.76 13.98
CA LEU A 92 5.77 1.48 13.21
C LEU A 92 4.42 0.82 13.45
N GLU A 93 3.46 1.57 14.01
CA GLU A 93 2.08 1.11 14.10
C GLU A 93 1.36 1.38 12.77
N VAL A 94 0.86 0.30 12.16
CA VAL A 94 0.16 0.35 10.88
C VAL A 94 -1.33 0.20 11.13
N LYS A 95 -2.11 1.25 10.83
CA LYS A 95 -3.57 1.17 10.88
C LYS A 95 -4.12 1.03 9.46
N ASN A 96 -4.97 0.03 9.24
CA ASN A 96 -5.74 -0.06 7.99
C ASN A 96 -6.78 1.07 8.00
N ILE A 97 -6.79 1.89 6.95
CA ILE A 97 -7.74 3.00 6.81
C ILE A 97 -8.42 2.84 5.47
N GLY A 98 -9.75 2.71 5.46
CA GLY A 98 -10.53 2.65 4.24
C GLY A 98 -10.83 1.22 3.77
N PRO A 99 -11.30 1.07 2.52
CA PRO A 99 -11.81 -0.19 2.03
C PRO A 99 -10.70 -1.23 1.84
N CYS A 100 -11.04 -2.48 2.15
CA CYS A 100 -10.21 -3.64 1.88
C CYS A 100 -10.90 -4.43 0.77
N PHE A 101 -10.19 -4.64 -0.34
CA PHE A 101 -10.72 -5.38 -1.49
C PHE A 101 -9.77 -6.50 -1.88
N GLU A 102 -10.35 -7.57 -2.43
CA GLU A 102 -9.63 -8.61 -3.13
C GLU A 102 -10.01 -8.51 -4.60
N LEU A 103 -9.00 -8.32 -5.45
CA LEU A 103 -9.17 -8.15 -6.88
C LEU A 103 -8.64 -9.40 -7.59
N LYS A 104 -9.31 -9.80 -8.67
CA LYS A 104 -8.86 -10.87 -9.54
C LYS A 104 -8.84 -10.37 -10.98
N LEU A 105 -7.71 -10.54 -11.65
CA LEU A 105 -7.57 -10.16 -13.04
C LEU A 105 -8.44 -11.06 -13.92
N TYR A 106 -9.33 -10.45 -14.70
CA TYR A 106 -10.22 -11.17 -15.62
C TYR A 106 -9.80 -11.03 -17.08
N GLN A 107 -9.50 -9.82 -17.53
CA GLN A 107 -9.14 -9.55 -18.92
C GLN A 107 -8.28 -8.30 -19.02
N ILE A 108 -7.35 -8.28 -19.97
CA ILE A 108 -6.60 -7.10 -20.41
C ILE A 108 -6.85 -6.92 -21.91
N LYS A 109 -7.34 -5.73 -22.29
CA LYS A 109 -7.52 -5.30 -23.69
C LYS A 109 -6.57 -4.14 -24.00
N LEU A 110 -6.11 -4.08 -25.25
CA LEU A 110 -5.24 -3.02 -25.78
C LEU A 110 -6.07 -1.86 -26.35
N GLY A 111 -6.99 -1.32 -25.55
CA GLY A 111 -7.88 -0.23 -25.98
C GLY A 111 -8.59 0.43 -24.79
N THR A 112 -9.37 1.47 -25.08
CA THR A 112 -10.20 2.12 -24.06
C THR A 112 -11.45 1.29 -23.76
N MET A 113 -12.14 1.62 -22.67
CA MET A 113 -13.36 0.93 -22.25
C MET A 113 -14.46 0.97 -23.32
N ASP A 114 -14.53 2.06 -24.08
CA ASP A 114 -15.56 2.27 -25.11
C ASP A 114 -15.26 1.54 -26.43
N GLN A 115 -14.06 0.95 -26.57
CA GLN A 115 -13.64 0.21 -27.75
C GLN A 115 -13.90 -1.28 -27.58
N ASP A 116 -15.07 -1.74 -28.00
CA ASP A 116 -15.46 -3.15 -27.87
C ASP A 116 -14.57 -4.10 -28.67
N GLU A 117 -14.17 -3.67 -29.88
CA GLU A 117 -13.38 -4.43 -30.87
C GLU A 117 -11.87 -4.42 -30.59
N ALA A 118 -11.42 -3.82 -29.48
CA ALA A 118 -10.01 -3.76 -29.14
C ALA A 118 -9.40 -5.17 -28.95
N GLN A 119 -8.15 -5.32 -29.41
CA GLN A 119 -7.42 -6.58 -29.30
C GLN A 119 -7.27 -7.01 -27.83
N THR A 120 -7.60 -8.26 -27.54
CA THR A 120 -7.43 -8.84 -26.20
C THR A 120 -5.99 -9.33 -26.04
N GLU A 121 -5.28 -8.76 -25.05
CA GLU A 121 -3.92 -9.16 -24.67
C GLU A 121 -3.97 -10.46 -23.85
N TRP A 122 -4.85 -10.51 -22.85
CA TRP A 122 -5.00 -11.67 -21.97
C TRP A 122 -6.42 -11.82 -21.45
N VAL A 123 -6.87 -13.06 -21.25
CA VAL A 123 -8.19 -13.36 -20.68
C VAL A 123 -8.14 -14.60 -19.78
N LEU A 124 -8.85 -14.52 -18.66
CA LEU A 124 -9.05 -15.63 -17.74
C LEU A 124 -9.99 -16.66 -18.37
N ARG A 125 -9.52 -17.90 -18.51
CA ARG A 125 -10.26 -19.01 -19.11
C ARG A 125 -10.52 -20.12 -18.09
N PRO A 126 -11.58 -20.02 -17.26
CA PRO A 126 -11.79 -20.89 -16.10
C PRO A 126 -12.15 -22.34 -16.46
N TYR A 127 -12.74 -22.57 -17.64
CA TYR A 127 -13.27 -23.86 -18.06
C TYR A 127 -12.24 -24.78 -18.73
N MET A 128 -10.94 -24.47 -18.64
CA MET A 128 -9.88 -25.36 -19.12
C MET A 128 -9.40 -26.28 -17.99
N ASN A 129 -9.14 -27.55 -18.31
CA ASN A 129 -8.68 -28.56 -17.33
C ASN A 129 -7.43 -28.13 -16.54
N THR A 130 -6.53 -27.37 -17.16
CA THR A 130 -5.30 -26.86 -16.53
C THR A 130 -5.49 -25.51 -15.82
N SER A 131 -6.62 -24.84 -15.98
CA SER A 131 -6.81 -23.47 -15.47
C SER A 131 -6.64 -23.35 -13.96
N LYS A 132 -7.04 -24.37 -13.19
CA LYS A 132 -6.95 -24.35 -11.72
C LYS A 132 -5.52 -24.55 -11.19
N LYS A 133 -4.61 -25.05 -12.03
CA LYS A 133 -3.24 -25.40 -11.64
C LYS A 133 -2.23 -24.31 -11.99
N ARG A 134 -2.59 -23.37 -12.87
CA ARG A 134 -1.69 -22.33 -13.36
C ARG A 134 -1.80 -21.12 -12.44
N LYS A 135 -0.66 -20.66 -11.93
CA LYS A 135 -0.52 -19.32 -11.34
C LYS A 135 -0.15 -18.35 -12.45
N ILE A 136 -0.77 -17.19 -12.45
CA ILE A 136 -0.75 -16.27 -13.60
C ILE A 136 0.07 -15.02 -13.27
N LEU A 137 -0.06 -14.47 -12.06
CA LEU A 137 0.57 -13.22 -11.64
C LEU A 137 1.93 -13.39 -10.93
N GLY A 138 2.14 -14.52 -10.25
CA GLY A 138 3.35 -14.80 -9.46
C GLY A 138 3.27 -16.14 -8.76
N ASP A 139 4.40 -16.60 -8.22
CA ASP A 139 4.55 -17.92 -7.57
C ASP A 139 3.89 -18.02 -6.18
#